data_AF-A0A4Z0QLZ1-F1
#
_entry.id   AF-A0A4Z0QLZ1-F1
#
_cell.length_a   1.000
_cell.length_b   1.000
_cell.length_c   1.000
_cell.angle_alpha   90.00
_cell.angle_beta   90.00
_cell.angle_gamma   90.00
#
_symmetry.space_group_name_H-M   'P 1'
#
loop_
_entity.id
_entity.type
_entity.pdbx_description
1 polymer ?
#
loop_
_entity_poly.entity_id
_entity_poly.type
_entity_poly.pdbx_seq_one_letter_code
_entity_poly.pdbx_strand_id
1 'polypeptide(L)'
;MLVLCLLSLALWKGTILMSEKYPSYVKLPTECDPQTIPNTPYTVRYSLTAKLNNHFESKLLFILMNPSHATDLISDETINYCAHIAYTDVKQLKIGSVTIVNIHPYYEPKSFKLQTIIEDLKTNHPNLYGSTMEKNKTTILQEIDNANYVFLCTGLVPKEIVDKDSYRKLIRSIHNYLEEKVEFVFLCKGDQNKQFYGEGHFTYHLNPLGGQYVNKAKKFVIRNTEFLEVPNEPEIALTHYL
;
A
#
# COMPACT_ATOMS: atom_id res chain seq x y z
N MET A 1 18.38 34.94 46.57
CA MET A 1 19.33 34.72 45.45
C MET A 1 18.59 33.87 44.42
N LEU A 2 17.97 34.54 43.43
CA LEU A 2 17.25 33.88 42.32
C LEU A 2 18.28 33.47 41.26
N VAL A 3 18.26 32.20 40.85
CA VAL A 3 18.95 31.74 39.63
C VAL A 3 17.88 31.42 38.60
N LEU A 4 17.75 32.32 37.63
CA LEU A 4 17.10 32.12 36.35
C LEU A 4 18.11 31.54 35.35
N CYS A 5 17.60 30.71 34.44
CA CYS A 5 18.09 30.34 33.09
C CYS A 5 18.12 28.82 32.91
N LEU A 6 17.65 28.21 31.82
CA LEU A 6 16.95 28.63 30.61
C LEU A 6 16.43 27.31 30.00
N LEU A 7 15.11 27.14 29.90
CA LEU A 7 14.50 26.01 29.19
C LEU A 7 14.53 26.31 27.69
N SER A 8 15.30 25.54 26.92
CA SER A 8 15.24 25.54 25.47
C SER A 8 13.96 24.83 25.01
N LEU A 9 12.93 25.62 24.72
CA LEU A 9 11.78 25.18 23.92
C LEU A 9 12.25 24.95 22.48
N ALA A 10 12.60 23.71 22.15
CA ALA A 10 12.60 23.27 20.77
C ALA A 10 11.14 23.10 20.32
N LEU A 11 10.65 24.09 19.57
CA LEU A 11 9.40 24.04 18.81
C LEU A 11 9.42 22.85 17.85
N TRP A 12 8.82 21.74 18.27
CA TRP A 12 8.47 20.64 17.38
C TRP A 12 7.29 21.10 16.52
N LYS A 13 7.59 21.59 15.32
CA LYS A 13 6.58 21.94 14.32
C LYS A 13 5.79 20.68 14.00
N GLY A 14 4.50 20.72 14.35
CA GLY A 14 3.55 19.64 14.18
C GLY A 14 3.56 19.08 12.76
N THR A 15 3.79 17.77 12.68
CA THR A 15 3.29 16.96 11.58
C THR A 15 1.77 17.08 11.64
N ILE A 16 1.16 17.68 10.62
CA ILE A 16 -0.29 17.62 10.42
C ILE A 16 -0.56 16.14 10.12
N LEU A 17 -0.91 15.37 11.16
CA LEU A 17 -1.49 14.04 11.02
C LEU A 17 -2.77 14.22 10.21
N MET A 18 -2.76 13.77 8.97
CA MET A 18 -4.01 13.67 8.22
C MET A 18 -4.92 12.67 8.94
N SER A 19 -6.19 13.06 9.06
CA SER A 19 -7.13 12.55 10.05
C SER A 19 -7.29 11.03 10.08
N GLU A 20 -7.45 10.46 11.27
CA GLU A 20 -7.99 9.10 11.54
C GLU A 20 -9.42 8.87 10.99
N LYS A 21 -9.92 9.80 10.16
CA LYS A 21 -11.23 9.79 9.54
C LYS A 21 -11.07 9.61 8.05
N TYR A 22 -11.97 8.81 7.48
CA TYR A 22 -12.14 8.73 6.04
C TYR A 22 -12.59 10.08 5.45
N PRO A 23 -12.19 10.42 4.22
CA PRO A 23 -12.72 11.58 3.52
C PRO A 23 -14.23 11.47 3.34
N SER A 24 -14.94 12.59 3.27
CA SER A 24 -16.41 12.64 3.14
C SER A 24 -16.96 11.97 1.87
N TYR A 25 -16.10 11.75 0.87
CA TYR A 25 -16.43 11.03 -0.36
C TYR A 25 -16.19 9.52 -0.27
N VAL A 26 -15.89 8.96 0.90
CA VAL A 26 -15.87 7.51 1.16
C VAL A 26 -17.13 7.12 1.93
N LYS A 27 -17.83 6.08 1.46
CA LYS A 27 -19.00 5.52 2.14
C LYS A 27 -18.55 4.63 3.29
N LEU A 28 -19.17 4.80 4.45
CA LEU A 28 -18.91 4.01 5.67
C LEU A 28 -20.12 3.13 6.03
N PRO A 29 -19.91 1.95 6.67
CA PRO A 29 -18.60 1.34 6.93
C PRO A 29 -17.92 0.83 5.65
N THR A 30 -16.60 0.81 5.63
CA THR A 30 -15.84 0.11 4.57
C THR A 30 -15.87 -1.40 4.83
N GLU A 31 -15.63 -2.20 3.79
CA GLU A 31 -15.51 -3.64 3.92
C GLU A 31 -14.06 -3.95 4.35
N CYS A 32 -13.87 -4.26 5.63
CA CYS A 32 -12.56 -4.52 6.23
C CYS A 32 -12.63 -5.72 7.18
N ASP A 33 -11.74 -6.71 7.01
CA ASP A 33 -11.83 -8.00 7.70
C ASP A 33 -10.59 -8.32 8.56
N PRO A 34 -10.31 -7.59 9.66
CA PRO A 34 -9.22 -7.97 10.54
C PRO A 34 -9.54 -9.33 11.19
N GLN A 35 -8.64 -10.31 11.04
CA GLN A 35 -8.76 -11.66 11.60
C GLN A 35 -7.57 -11.93 12.53
N THR A 36 -7.85 -12.30 13.77
CA THR A 36 -6.79 -12.81 14.66
C THR A 36 -6.33 -14.19 14.17
N ILE A 37 -5.02 -14.40 14.04
CA ILE A 37 -4.46 -15.72 13.75
C ILE A 37 -4.62 -16.57 15.03
N PRO A 38 -5.32 -17.72 14.98
CA PRO A 38 -5.60 -18.53 16.17
C PRO A 38 -4.34 -18.90 16.95
N ASN A 39 -4.41 -18.81 18.28
CA ASN A 39 -3.32 -19.11 19.21
C ASN A 39 -2.06 -18.24 19.06
N THR A 40 -2.19 -17.04 18.49
CA THR A 40 -1.10 -16.06 18.39
C THR A 40 -1.61 -14.67 18.77
N PRO A 41 -0.74 -13.71 19.11
CA PRO A 41 -1.14 -12.32 19.32
C PRO A 41 -1.35 -11.54 18.01
N TYR A 42 -1.17 -12.17 16.85
CA TYR A 42 -1.13 -11.47 15.57
C TYR A 42 -2.51 -11.38 14.92
N THR A 43 -2.72 -10.25 14.25
CA THR A 43 -3.90 -10.01 13.42
C THR A 43 -3.46 -9.89 11.96
N VAL A 44 -4.31 -10.33 11.05
CA VAL A 44 -4.14 -10.17 9.61
C VAL A 44 -5.30 -9.40 9.01
N ARG A 45 -5.05 -8.70 7.91
CA ARG A 45 -6.05 -8.09 7.04
C ARG A 45 -5.70 -8.46 5.62
N TYR A 46 -6.60 -9.18 4.94
CA TYR A 46 -6.36 -9.62 3.57
C TYR A 46 -6.78 -8.55 2.56
N SER A 47 -7.83 -7.79 2.87
CA SER A 47 -8.30 -6.71 2.02
C SER A 47 -8.97 -5.59 2.82
N LEU A 48 -9.00 -4.40 2.22
CA LEU A 48 -9.88 -3.32 2.63
C LEU A 48 -10.52 -2.73 1.37
N THR A 49 -11.84 -2.70 1.31
CA THR A 49 -12.60 -2.16 0.18
C THR A 49 -13.48 -1.00 0.60
N ALA A 50 -13.24 0.16 -0.02
CA ALA A 50 -13.94 1.41 0.22
C ALA A 50 -14.74 1.83 -1.03
N LYS A 51 -16.06 1.99 -0.88
CA LYS A 51 -16.92 2.54 -1.94
C LYS A 51 -16.85 4.06 -1.91
N LEU A 52 -16.73 4.69 -3.07
CA LEU A 52 -16.71 6.14 -3.22
C LEU A 52 -18.13 6.69 -3.36
N ASN A 53 -18.35 7.93 -2.93
CA ASN A 53 -19.63 8.62 -3.00
C ASN A 53 -19.87 9.22 -4.40
N ASN A 54 -19.97 8.34 -5.39
CA ASN A 54 -20.31 8.66 -6.77
C ASN A 54 -21.12 7.50 -7.39
N HIS A 55 -21.41 7.58 -8.69
CA HIS A 55 -22.19 6.59 -9.44
C HIS A 55 -21.34 5.75 -10.41
N PHE A 56 -20.01 5.76 -10.24
CA PHE A 56 -19.15 4.99 -11.11
C PHE A 56 -19.01 3.53 -10.65
N GLU A 57 -18.57 2.67 -11.56
CA GLU A 57 -18.46 1.23 -11.32
C GLU A 57 -17.03 0.71 -11.42
N SER A 58 -16.10 1.49 -12.00
CA SER A 58 -14.72 1.04 -12.16
C SER A 58 -14.05 0.82 -10.80
N LYS A 59 -13.28 -0.26 -10.67
CA LYS A 59 -12.58 -0.64 -9.46
C LYS A 59 -11.09 -0.37 -9.59
N LEU A 60 -10.52 0.33 -8.62
CA LEU A 60 -9.10 0.57 -8.51
C LEU A 60 -8.50 -0.28 -7.40
N LEU A 61 -7.54 -1.13 -7.73
CA LEU A 61 -6.78 -1.92 -6.78
C LEU A 61 -5.46 -1.23 -6.43
N PHE A 62 -5.14 -1.13 -5.15
CA PHE A 62 -3.79 -0.83 -4.67
C PHE A 62 -3.17 -2.08 -4.06
N ILE A 63 -1.97 -2.43 -4.51
CA ILE A 63 -1.15 -3.49 -3.91
C ILE A 63 -0.03 -2.82 -3.13
N LEU A 64 -0.15 -2.84 -1.81
CA LEU A 64 0.78 -2.21 -0.86
C LEU A 64 1.66 -3.24 -0.15
N MET A 65 2.61 -2.81 0.67
CA MET A 65 3.53 -3.72 1.38
C MET A 65 2.87 -4.49 2.52
N ASN A 66 2.30 -3.78 3.47
CA ASN A 66 1.72 -4.29 4.71
C ASN A 66 0.52 -3.41 5.12
N PRO A 67 -0.47 -3.97 5.83
CA PRO A 67 -1.63 -3.23 6.28
C PRO A 67 -1.26 -1.98 7.08
N SER A 68 -2.04 -0.94 6.83
CA SER A 68 -2.05 0.31 7.58
C SER A 68 -2.92 0.18 8.85
N HIS A 69 -3.13 1.26 9.61
CA HIS A 69 -3.94 1.27 10.84
C HIS A 69 -5.46 1.34 10.61
N ALA A 70 -5.91 1.50 9.38
CA ALA A 70 -7.32 1.68 9.05
C ALA A 70 -8.21 0.45 9.32
N THR A 71 -9.43 0.69 9.76
CA THR A 71 -10.49 -0.29 9.96
C THR A 71 -11.68 0.04 9.05
N ASP A 72 -12.80 -0.65 9.25
CA ASP A 72 -14.10 -0.34 8.65
C ASP A 72 -14.61 1.09 8.92
N LEU A 73 -14.23 1.69 10.04
CA LEU A 73 -14.73 2.99 10.53
C LEU A 73 -13.64 4.06 10.72
N ILE A 74 -12.41 3.63 10.97
CA ILE A 74 -11.27 4.52 11.26
C ILE A 74 -10.33 4.45 10.06
N SER A 75 -9.85 5.60 9.57
CA SER A 75 -8.89 5.63 8.45
C SER A 75 -7.47 5.94 8.94
N ASP A 76 -6.54 6.02 8.00
CA ASP A 76 -5.22 6.61 8.17
C ASP A 76 -4.77 7.31 6.89
N GLU A 77 -3.59 7.93 6.93
CA GLU A 77 -3.02 8.68 5.81
C GLU A 77 -2.86 7.83 4.55
N THR A 78 -2.41 6.57 4.67
CA THR A 78 -2.19 5.71 3.51
C THR A 78 -3.49 5.39 2.79
N ILE A 79 -4.55 5.03 3.53
CA ILE A 79 -5.86 4.76 2.94
C ILE A 79 -6.49 6.05 2.40
N ASN A 80 -6.33 7.17 3.09
CA ASN A 80 -6.80 8.47 2.62
C ASN A 80 -6.12 8.87 1.31
N TYR A 81 -4.82 8.62 1.15
CA TYR A 81 -4.11 8.87 -0.12
C TYR A 81 -4.63 7.97 -1.24
N CYS A 82 -4.86 6.68 -0.97
CA CYS A 82 -5.46 5.78 -1.96
C CYS A 82 -6.84 6.28 -2.42
N ALA A 83 -7.70 6.68 -1.47
CA ALA A 83 -9.02 7.23 -1.77
C ALA A 83 -8.95 8.56 -2.54
N HIS A 84 -8.03 9.45 -2.17
CA HIS A 84 -7.83 10.73 -2.85
C HIS A 84 -7.35 10.55 -4.27
N ILE A 85 -6.37 9.66 -4.51
CA ILE A 85 -5.89 9.36 -5.85
C ILE A 85 -7.05 8.87 -6.72
N ALA A 86 -7.83 7.91 -6.21
CA ALA A 86 -8.95 7.33 -6.92
C ALA A 86 -10.04 8.34 -7.28
N TYR A 87 -10.39 9.21 -6.32
CA TYR A 87 -11.50 10.14 -6.46
C TYR A 87 -11.12 11.43 -7.21
N THR A 88 -9.91 11.93 -6.98
CA THR A 88 -9.45 13.25 -7.43
C THR A 88 -8.43 13.13 -8.57
N ASP A 89 -7.30 12.47 -8.32
CA ASP A 89 -6.12 12.52 -9.21
C ASP A 89 -6.34 11.74 -10.52
N VAL A 90 -7.11 10.65 -10.46
CA VAL A 90 -7.42 9.80 -11.62
C VAL A 90 -8.90 9.82 -11.98
N LYS A 91 -9.60 10.93 -11.71
CA LYS A 91 -11.06 11.09 -11.92
C LYS A 91 -11.56 10.67 -13.32
N GLN A 92 -10.72 10.80 -14.35
CA GLN A 92 -11.00 10.37 -15.72
C GLN A 92 -11.25 8.87 -15.86
N LEU A 93 -10.71 8.05 -14.95
CA LEU A 93 -10.90 6.61 -14.90
C LEU A 93 -12.27 6.20 -14.32
N LYS A 94 -13.04 7.18 -13.79
CA LYS A 94 -14.39 6.98 -13.23
C LYS A 94 -14.39 5.86 -12.18
N ILE A 95 -13.62 6.02 -11.12
CA ILE A 95 -13.50 5.01 -10.06
C ILE A 95 -14.70 5.08 -9.11
N GLY A 96 -15.37 3.95 -8.91
CA GLY A 96 -16.47 3.76 -7.97
C GLY A 96 -16.07 3.13 -6.65
N SER A 97 -15.01 2.31 -6.64
CA SER A 97 -14.48 1.70 -5.42
C SER A 97 -12.97 1.51 -5.47
N VAL A 98 -12.37 1.54 -4.28
CA VAL A 98 -10.96 1.27 -4.05
C VAL A 98 -10.84 -0.01 -3.24
N THR A 99 -10.08 -0.97 -3.73
CA THR A 99 -9.66 -2.15 -2.96
C THR A 99 -8.17 -2.04 -2.65
N ILE A 100 -7.78 -2.40 -1.44
CA ILE A 100 -6.39 -2.39 -0.98
C ILE A 100 -6.05 -3.77 -0.47
N VAL A 101 -4.98 -4.35 -1.03
CA VAL A 101 -4.38 -5.61 -0.59
C VAL A 101 -2.91 -5.39 -0.25
N ASN A 102 -2.32 -6.34 0.46
CA ASN A 102 -0.96 -6.19 0.98
C ASN A 102 -0.09 -7.42 0.68
N ILE A 103 1.17 -7.22 0.28
CA ILE A 103 2.14 -8.32 0.04
C ILE A 103 2.24 -9.23 1.27
N HIS A 104 2.29 -8.64 2.46
CA HIS A 104 2.13 -9.33 3.72
C HIS A 104 0.82 -8.92 4.39
N PRO A 105 -0.02 -9.87 4.85
CA PRO A 105 -1.32 -9.54 5.42
C PRO A 105 -1.24 -9.14 6.90
N TYR A 106 -0.06 -9.18 7.52
CA TYR A 106 0.09 -8.96 8.97
C TYR A 106 -0.20 -7.51 9.34
N TYR A 107 -1.15 -7.30 10.24
CA TYR A 107 -1.65 -6.00 10.67
C TYR A 107 -0.65 -5.26 11.58
N GLU A 108 0.51 -4.93 11.01
CA GLU A 108 1.60 -4.19 11.61
C GLU A 108 2.07 -3.13 10.60
N PRO A 109 1.69 -1.85 10.79
CA PRO A 109 2.01 -0.78 9.84
C PRO A 109 3.49 -0.40 9.82
N LYS A 110 4.23 -0.71 10.88
CA LYS A 110 5.67 -0.43 10.95
C LYS A 110 6.43 -1.57 10.28
N SER A 111 6.80 -1.36 9.02
CA SER A 111 7.50 -2.36 8.19
C SER A 111 8.76 -2.95 8.83
N PHE A 112 9.49 -2.17 9.64
CA PHE A 112 10.67 -2.65 10.38
C PHE A 112 10.35 -3.70 11.46
N LYS A 113 9.09 -3.81 11.91
CA LYS A 113 8.62 -4.82 12.86
C LYS A 113 8.10 -6.09 12.19
N LEU A 114 7.91 -6.06 10.86
CA LEU A 114 7.35 -7.17 10.10
C LEU A 114 8.22 -8.43 10.20
N GLN A 115 9.54 -8.27 10.24
CA GLN A 115 10.49 -9.37 10.37
C GLN A 115 10.23 -10.20 11.63
N THR A 116 9.99 -9.56 12.77
CA THR A 116 9.75 -10.24 14.05
C THR A 116 8.49 -11.11 14.00
N ILE A 117 7.42 -10.62 13.35
CA ILE A 117 6.18 -11.38 13.17
C ILE A 117 6.43 -12.59 12.25
N ILE A 118 7.15 -12.37 11.14
CA ILE A 118 7.47 -13.43 10.19
C ILE A 118 8.33 -14.51 10.83
N GLU A 119 9.34 -14.14 11.62
CA GLU A 119 10.24 -15.08 12.31
C GLU A 119 9.49 -15.90 13.35
N ASP A 120 8.67 -15.27 14.19
CA ASP A 120 7.87 -15.97 15.18
C ASP A 120 6.92 -16.98 14.52
N LEU A 121 6.15 -16.53 13.53
CA LEU A 121 5.21 -17.41 12.82
C LEU A 121 5.90 -18.53 12.06
N LYS A 122 7.04 -18.27 11.40
CA LYS A 122 7.80 -19.33 10.71
C LYS A 122 8.37 -20.37 11.69
N THR A 123 8.81 -19.94 12.87
CA THR A 123 9.50 -20.79 13.85
C THR A 123 8.52 -21.55 14.72
N ASN A 124 7.55 -20.84 15.28
CA ASN A 124 6.64 -21.36 16.32
C ASN A 124 5.29 -21.82 15.74
N HIS A 125 4.89 -21.30 14.57
CA HIS A 125 3.58 -21.55 13.97
C HIS A 125 3.62 -21.81 12.45
N PRO A 126 4.52 -22.66 11.92
CA PRO A 126 4.84 -22.74 10.49
C PRO A 126 3.64 -23.07 9.59
N ASN A 127 2.71 -23.90 10.06
CA ASN A 127 1.49 -24.24 9.33
C ASN A 127 0.57 -23.01 9.18
N LEU A 128 0.42 -22.21 10.25
CA LEU A 128 -0.38 -20.98 10.24
C LEU A 128 0.27 -19.92 9.34
N TYR A 129 1.60 -19.80 9.38
CA TYR A 129 2.34 -18.95 8.45
C TYR A 129 2.04 -19.32 7.00
N GLY A 130 2.21 -20.59 6.65
CA GLY A 130 1.98 -21.09 5.29
C GLY A 130 0.55 -20.84 4.82
N SER A 131 -0.46 -21.26 5.59
CA SER A 131 -1.86 -21.07 5.23
C SER A 131 -2.26 -19.59 5.13
N THR A 132 -1.70 -18.75 6.00
CA THR A 132 -1.95 -17.30 5.98
C THR A 132 -1.41 -16.65 4.72
N MET A 133 -0.17 -16.96 4.34
CA MET A 133 0.46 -16.42 3.13
C MET A 133 -0.21 -16.94 1.86
N GLU A 134 -0.61 -18.21 1.81
CA GLU A 134 -1.36 -18.76 0.67
C GLU A 134 -2.74 -18.10 0.53
N LYS A 135 -3.51 -17.98 1.62
CA LYS A 135 -4.79 -17.25 1.59
C LYS A 135 -4.62 -15.81 1.15
N ASN A 136 -3.56 -15.14 1.61
CA ASN A 136 -3.27 -13.77 1.18
C ASN A 136 -2.96 -13.69 -0.31
N LYS A 137 -2.11 -14.60 -0.82
CA LYS A 137 -1.83 -14.69 -2.24
C LYS A 137 -3.11 -14.90 -3.04
N THR A 138 -3.94 -15.87 -2.68
CA THR A 138 -5.24 -16.11 -3.34
C THR A 138 -6.10 -14.85 -3.35
N THR A 139 -6.17 -14.11 -2.24
CA THR A 139 -6.93 -12.86 -2.14
C THR A 139 -6.38 -11.80 -3.10
N ILE A 140 -5.06 -11.61 -3.14
CA ILE A 140 -4.42 -10.66 -4.08
C ILE A 140 -4.77 -11.01 -5.53
N LEU A 141 -4.67 -12.28 -5.91
CA LEU A 141 -4.94 -12.71 -7.29
C LEU A 141 -6.42 -12.51 -7.65
N GLN A 142 -7.35 -12.81 -6.73
CA GLN A 142 -8.78 -12.56 -6.92
C GLN A 142 -9.08 -11.07 -7.08
N GLU A 143 -8.44 -10.21 -6.28
CA GLU A 143 -8.64 -8.76 -6.41
C GLU A 143 -8.02 -8.19 -7.68
N ILE A 144 -6.95 -8.80 -8.21
CA ILE A 144 -6.43 -8.46 -9.54
C ILE A 144 -7.47 -8.78 -10.62
N ASP A 145 -8.08 -9.97 -10.59
CA ASP A 145 -9.12 -10.35 -11.56
C ASP A 145 -10.37 -9.46 -11.46
N ASN A 146 -10.67 -8.93 -10.27
CA ASN A 146 -11.81 -8.06 -10.03
C ASN A 146 -11.56 -6.59 -10.40
N ALA A 147 -10.31 -6.16 -10.60
CA ALA A 147 -9.96 -4.76 -10.79
C ALA A 147 -10.01 -4.32 -12.26
N ASN A 148 -10.37 -3.06 -12.50
CA ASN A 148 -10.21 -2.43 -13.82
C ASN A 148 -8.83 -1.78 -13.97
N TYR A 149 -8.26 -1.32 -12.86
CA TYR A 149 -7.00 -0.60 -12.82
C TYR A 149 -6.21 -1.02 -11.57
N VAL A 150 -4.88 -1.05 -11.68
CA VAL A 150 -4.00 -1.45 -10.57
C VAL A 150 -2.91 -0.41 -10.35
N PHE A 151 -2.74 0.01 -9.10
CA PHE A 151 -1.56 0.72 -8.61
C PHE A 151 -0.67 -0.26 -7.84
N LEU A 152 0.59 -0.33 -8.25
CA LEU A 152 1.59 -1.15 -7.58
C LEU A 152 2.46 -0.23 -6.72
N CYS A 153 2.32 -0.33 -5.40
CA CYS A 153 3.01 0.52 -4.43
C CYS A 153 3.55 -0.31 -3.25
N THR A 154 4.25 -1.40 -3.59
CA THR A 154 4.71 -2.44 -2.66
C THR A 154 5.85 -2.01 -1.75
N GLY A 155 6.41 -0.81 -1.94
CA GLY A 155 7.61 -0.37 -1.26
C GLY A 155 8.87 -1.12 -1.72
N LEU A 156 10.03 -0.55 -1.38
CA LEU A 156 11.29 -1.27 -1.41
C LEU A 156 11.32 -2.29 -0.27
N VAL A 157 12.06 -3.39 -0.44
CA VAL A 157 12.22 -4.40 0.61
C VAL A 157 12.77 -3.74 1.90
N PRO A 158 12.08 -3.86 3.05
CA PRO A 158 12.58 -3.33 4.31
C PRO A 158 13.95 -3.91 4.64
N LYS A 159 14.83 -3.11 5.25
CA LYS A 159 16.21 -3.52 5.54
C LYS A 159 16.26 -4.67 6.55
N GLU A 160 15.27 -4.71 7.43
CA GLU A 160 15.08 -5.68 8.50
C GLU A 160 14.63 -7.05 7.99
N ILE A 161 14.08 -7.14 6.77
CA ILE A 161 13.73 -8.43 6.16
C ILE A 161 15.01 -9.18 5.82
N VAL A 162 15.24 -10.29 6.53
CA VAL A 162 16.41 -11.15 6.37
C VAL A 162 16.30 -11.97 5.08
N ASP A 163 15.16 -12.63 4.87
CA ASP A 163 14.90 -13.49 3.71
C ASP A 163 14.37 -12.68 2.52
N LYS A 164 15.27 -11.89 1.92
CA LYS A 164 14.95 -11.04 0.76
C LYS A 164 14.57 -11.84 -0.48
N ASP A 165 15.03 -13.08 -0.60
CA ASP A 165 14.78 -13.91 -1.78
C ASP A 165 13.37 -14.47 -1.78
N SER A 166 12.86 -14.93 -0.63
CA SER A 166 11.43 -15.28 -0.52
C SER A 166 10.53 -14.08 -0.77
N TYR A 167 10.90 -12.90 -0.26
CA TYR A 167 10.18 -11.65 -0.52
C TYR A 167 10.13 -11.31 -2.03
N ARG A 168 11.28 -11.40 -2.71
CA ARG A 168 11.38 -11.23 -4.17
C ARG A 168 10.53 -12.23 -4.94
N LYS A 169 10.56 -13.51 -4.54
CA LYS A 169 9.77 -14.57 -5.19
C LYS A 169 8.28 -14.31 -5.08
N LEU A 170 7.81 -13.86 -3.91
CA LEU A 170 6.40 -13.49 -3.71
C LEU A 170 5.97 -12.36 -4.65
N ILE A 171 6.73 -11.26 -4.69
CA ILE A 171 6.43 -10.13 -5.58
C ILE A 171 6.50 -10.51 -7.05
N ARG A 172 7.52 -11.27 -7.46
CA ARG A 172 7.61 -11.80 -8.84
C ARG A 172 6.40 -12.65 -9.21
N SER A 173 5.88 -13.46 -8.29
CA SER A 173 4.68 -14.25 -8.56
C SER A 173 3.45 -13.38 -8.82
N ILE A 174 3.35 -12.23 -8.15
CA ILE A 174 2.28 -11.25 -8.36
C ILE A 174 2.50 -10.51 -9.70
N HIS A 175 3.73 -10.14 -10.03
CA HIS A 175 4.07 -9.51 -11.32
C HIS A 175 3.74 -10.42 -12.49
N ASN A 176 4.08 -11.71 -12.42
CA ASN A 176 3.74 -12.69 -13.45
C ASN A 176 2.22 -12.76 -13.66
N TYR A 177 1.44 -12.77 -12.58
CA TYR A 177 -0.02 -12.79 -12.69
C TYR A 177 -0.56 -11.49 -13.28
N LEU A 178 -0.04 -10.34 -12.86
CA LEU A 178 -0.41 -9.05 -13.44
C LEU A 178 -0.09 -8.98 -14.94
N GLU A 179 1.08 -9.46 -15.37
CA GLU A 179 1.48 -9.50 -16.78
C GLU A 179 0.47 -10.27 -17.66
N GLU A 180 -0.13 -11.34 -17.13
CA GLU A 180 -1.15 -12.14 -17.82
C GLU A 180 -2.55 -11.52 -17.79
N LYS A 181 -2.86 -10.71 -16.77
CA LYS A 181 -4.25 -10.31 -16.44
C LYS A 181 -4.58 -8.87 -16.71
N VAL A 182 -3.60 -7.97 -16.62
CA VAL A 182 -3.83 -6.54 -16.77
C VAL A 182 -3.04 -5.97 -17.94
N GLU A 183 -3.65 -5.05 -18.67
CA GLU A 183 -3.00 -4.38 -19.80
C GLU A 183 -1.82 -3.51 -19.35
N PHE A 184 -2.02 -2.80 -18.24
CA PHE A 184 -1.03 -1.93 -17.63
C PHE A 184 -1.25 -1.81 -16.12
N VAL A 185 -0.20 -1.37 -15.43
CA VAL A 185 -0.22 -0.96 -14.02
C VAL A 185 0.20 0.50 -13.91
N PHE A 186 -0.25 1.18 -12.86
CA PHE A 186 0.27 2.48 -12.47
C PHE A 186 1.41 2.31 -11.46
N LEU A 187 2.53 2.95 -11.76
CA LEU A 187 3.65 3.10 -10.84
C LEU A 187 3.76 4.54 -10.36
N CYS A 188 4.28 4.70 -9.16
CA CYS A 188 4.34 5.95 -8.44
C CYS A 188 5.79 6.42 -8.26
N LYS A 189 6.07 7.73 -8.36
CA LYS A 189 7.38 8.32 -8.01
C LYS A 189 7.23 9.67 -7.32
N GLY A 190 8.25 10.05 -6.55
CA GLY A 190 8.47 11.42 -6.10
C GLY A 190 9.54 12.12 -6.93
N ASP A 191 9.69 13.43 -6.76
CA ASP A 191 10.67 14.23 -7.52
C ASP A 191 12.13 13.84 -7.28
N GLN A 192 12.43 13.24 -6.12
CA GLN A 192 13.78 12.80 -5.79
C GLN A 192 14.15 11.46 -6.45
N ASN A 193 13.17 10.73 -7.01
CA ASN A 193 13.40 9.44 -7.64
C ASN A 193 13.67 9.62 -9.14
N LYS A 194 14.79 9.05 -9.61
CA LYS A 194 15.15 9.08 -11.05
C LYS A 194 14.23 8.22 -11.92
N GLN A 195 13.60 7.21 -11.33
CA GLN A 195 12.76 6.21 -11.98
C GLN A 195 11.46 6.01 -11.21
N PHE A 196 10.51 5.26 -11.76
CA PHE A 196 9.23 4.89 -11.11
C PHE A 196 9.30 3.61 -10.28
N TYR A 197 10.46 2.95 -10.28
CA TYR A 197 10.74 1.75 -9.51
C TYR A 197 12.22 1.75 -9.11
N GLY A 198 12.55 1.02 -8.04
CA GLY A 198 13.91 0.80 -7.56
C GLY A 198 14.52 -0.50 -8.09
N GLU A 199 15.70 -0.81 -7.56
CA GLU A 199 16.45 -2.02 -7.89
C GLU A 199 15.60 -3.28 -7.67
N GLY A 200 15.75 -4.28 -8.55
CA GLY A 200 15.00 -5.54 -8.45
C GLY A 200 13.52 -5.42 -8.81
N HIS A 201 13.14 -4.35 -9.51
CA HIS A 201 11.75 -4.05 -9.93
C HIS A 201 10.80 -3.89 -8.75
N PHE A 202 11.25 -3.29 -7.65
CA PHE A 202 10.37 -2.90 -6.56
C PHE A 202 9.79 -1.52 -6.78
N THR A 203 8.50 -1.36 -6.49
CA THR A 203 7.81 -0.07 -6.65
C THR A 203 7.91 0.75 -5.37
N TYR A 204 7.80 2.08 -5.48
CA TYR A 204 7.82 2.94 -4.30
C TYR A 204 6.52 2.82 -3.50
N HIS A 205 6.62 2.94 -2.18
CA HIS A 205 5.44 3.02 -1.31
C HIS A 205 4.74 4.36 -1.51
N LEU A 206 3.41 4.40 -1.42
CA LEU A 206 2.64 5.62 -1.66
C LEU A 206 2.87 6.69 -0.59
N ASN A 207 3.07 6.27 0.67
CA ASN A 207 3.41 7.14 1.79
C ASN A 207 4.74 6.69 2.41
N PRO A 208 5.91 7.04 1.84
CA PRO A 208 7.20 6.63 2.39
C PRO A 208 7.55 7.48 3.62
N LEU A 209 8.21 6.85 4.61
CA LEU A 209 8.70 7.56 5.78
C LEU A 209 9.75 8.62 5.39
N GLY A 210 9.75 9.78 6.06
CA GLY A 210 10.79 10.80 5.91
C GLY A 210 10.48 11.93 4.92
N GLY A 211 9.22 12.13 4.53
CA GLY A 211 8.80 13.33 3.78
C GLY A 211 9.18 13.32 2.30
N GLN A 212 9.52 12.16 1.73
CA GLN A 212 9.69 11.99 0.30
C GLN A 212 8.32 11.82 -0.36
N TYR A 213 7.68 12.92 -0.76
CA TYR A 213 6.35 12.84 -1.35
C TYR A 213 6.38 12.11 -2.69
N VAL A 214 5.53 11.09 -2.82
CA VAL A 214 5.16 10.54 -4.11
C VAL A 214 4.16 11.50 -4.73
N ASN A 215 4.50 12.05 -5.90
CA ASN A 215 3.71 13.12 -6.51
C ASN A 215 3.38 12.89 -7.98
N LYS A 216 3.82 11.79 -8.54
CA LYS A 216 3.59 11.42 -9.94
C LYS A 216 3.21 9.96 -10.04
N ALA A 217 2.29 9.65 -10.94
CA ALA A 217 2.02 8.29 -11.39
C ALA A 217 2.14 8.19 -12.92
N LYS A 218 2.49 7.02 -13.43
CA LYS A 218 2.55 6.75 -14.87
C LYS A 218 2.21 5.28 -15.16
N LYS A 219 1.69 5.00 -16.35
CA LYS A 219 1.36 3.63 -16.80
C LYS A 219 2.61 2.88 -17.26
N PHE A 220 2.66 1.61 -16.90
CA PHE A 220 3.68 0.65 -17.30
C PHE A 220 3.04 -0.67 -17.70
N VAL A 221 3.63 -1.34 -18.68
CA VAL A 221 3.35 -2.75 -19.00
C VAL A 221 4.37 -3.61 -18.27
N ILE A 222 3.92 -4.75 -17.72
CA ILE A 222 4.84 -5.76 -17.18
C ILE A 222 5.15 -6.76 -18.29
N ARG A 223 6.45 -6.98 -18.56
CA ARG A 223 6.94 -7.99 -19.51
C ARG A 223 8.14 -8.73 -18.94
N ASN A 224 8.06 -10.05 -18.84
CA ASN A 224 9.10 -10.87 -18.21
C ASN A 224 9.52 -10.32 -16.84
N THR A 225 8.56 -9.90 -16.02
CA THR A 225 8.76 -9.21 -14.72
C THR A 225 9.43 -7.83 -14.75
N GLU A 226 9.69 -7.27 -15.93
CA GLU A 226 10.22 -5.91 -16.10
C GLU A 226 9.12 -4.89 -16.34
N PHE A 227 9.36 -3.64 -15.95
CA PHE A 227 8.43 -2.53 -16.18
C PHE A 227 8.84 -1.76 -17.43
N LEU A 228 7.97 -1.75 -18.43
CA LEU A 228 8.15 -1.01 -19.68
C LEU A 228 7.19 0.18 -19.69
N GLU A 229 7.73 1.39 -19.88
CA GLU A 229 6.89 2.58 -20.00
C GLU A 229 5.96 2.46 -21.21
N VAL A 230 4.68 2.81 -21.03
CA VAL A 230 3.76 2.94 -22.16
C VAL A 230 4.13 4.21 -22.94
N PRO A 231 4.47 4.11 -24.25
CA PRO A 231 4.87 5.27 -25.03
C PRO A 231 3.75 6.32 -25.10
N ASN A 232 4.11 7.60 -25.07
CA ASN A 232 3.21 8.74 -25.22
C ASN A 232 2.12 8.90 -24.14
N GLU A 233 2.13 8.10 -23.08
CA GLU A 233 1.23 8.29 -21.95
C GLU A 233 1.75 9.38 -21.00
N PRO A 234 0.94 10.40 -20.68
CA PRO A 234 1.35 11.48 -19.79
C PRO A 234 1.53 11.00 -18.34
N GLU A 235 2.42 11.67 -17.60
CA GLU A 235 2.45 11.53 -16.14
C GLU A 235 1.19 12.15 -15.53
N ILE A 236 0.65 11.49 -14.51
CA ILE A 236 -0.46 11.97 -13.69
C ILE A 236 0.13 12.64 -12.46
N ALA A 237 -0.18 13.91 -12.23
CA ALA A 237 0.13 14.58 -10.98
C ALA A 237 -0.74 14.00 -9.86
N LEU A 238 -0.11 13.55 -8.78
CA LEU A 238 -0.79 13.12 -7.57
C LEU A 238 -0.85 14.31 -6.62
N THR A 239 -1.99 14.56 -5.98
CA THR A 239 -2.20 15.77 -5.16
C THR A 239 -2.56 15.47 -3.72
N HIS A 240 -2.48 14.21 -3.30
CA HIS A 240 -2.87 13.75 -1.96
C HIS A 240 -2.04 14.32 -0.80
N TYR A 241 -0.94 15.01 -1.09
CA TYR A 241 -0.08 15.69 -0.10
C TYR A 241 -0.35 17.22 -0.01
N LEU A 242 -1.28 17.74 -0.82
CA LEU A 242 -1.69 19.16 -0.86
C LEU A 242 -2.99 19.38 -0.08
#